data_AF-A0A3D1R8M4-F1
#
_entry.id   AF-A0A3D1R8M4-F1
#
_cell.length_a   1.000
_cell.length_b   1.000
_cell.length_c   1.000
_cell.angle_alpha   90.00
_cell.angle_beta   90.00
_cell.angle_gamma   90.00
#
_symmetry.space_group_name_H-M   'P 1'
#
loop_
_entity.id
_entity.type
_entity.pdbx_description
1 polymer ?
#
loop_
_entity_poly.entity_id
_entity_poly.type
_entity_poly.pdbx_seq_one_letter_code
_entity_poly.pdbx_strand_id
1 'polypeptide(L)'
;MRPAFPFTPSPWPGLLADKRMGNCGGMVSFELKGGFEAGRELMDAIHIWTLAVSLGSVDSLIQHPASMPHACVPKEKRGVTDGLVRLSVGLEDLDVLRNALDDALAKV
;
A
#
# COMPACT_ATOMS: atom_id res chain seq x y z
N MET A 1 5.66 8.89 -7.70
CA MET A 1 4.62 8.16 -6.94
C MET A 1 3.31 8.38 -7.64
N ARG A 2 2.55 7.33 -7.95
CA ARG A 2 1.16 7.44 -8.45
C ARG A 2 0.25 6.82 -7.40
N PRO A 3 -0.34 7.62 -6.50
CA PRO A 3 -1.28 7.09 -5.51
C PRO A 3 -2.56 6.64 -6.21
N ALA A 4 -3.09 5.48 -5.82
CA ALA A 4 -4.39 4.98 -6.25
C ALA A 4 -5.32 4.96 -5.03
N PHE A 5 -6.11 6.01 -4.89
CA PHE A 5 -7.19 6.14 -3.93
C PHE A 5 -8.53 6.19 -4.69
N PRO A 6 -9.67 5.79 -4.09
CA PRO A 6 -10.97 5.78 -4.79
C PRO A 6 -11.39 7.15 -5.37
N PHE A 7 -10.76 8.27 -4.96
CA PHE A 7 -11.03 9.62 -5.47
C PHE A 7 -9.87 10.27 -6.25
N THR A 8 -8.74 9.59 -6.44
CA THR A 8 -7.66 10.16 -7.26
C THR A 8 -7.90 9.87 -8.74
N PRO A 9 -7.87 10.88 -9.63
CA PRO A 9 -8.00 10.65 -11.07
C PRO A 9 -6.77 9.87 -11.56
N SER A 10 -6.97 8.59 -11.89
CA SER A 10 -5.94 7.71 -12.43
C SER A 10 -6.49 6.87 -13.60
N PRO A 11 -5.64 6.43 -14.55
CA PRO A 11 -6.08 5.78 -15.79
C PRO A 11 -6.45 4.28 -15.62
N TRP A 12 -6.35 3.75 -14.41
CA TRP A 12 -6.91 2.44 -14.06
C TRP A 12 -8.44 2.54 -13.98
N PRO A 13 -9.21 1.44 -13.96
CA PRO A 13 -10.60 1.51 -13.58
C PRO A 13 -10.61 2.03 -12.13
N GLY A 14 -10.70 3.35 -11.98
CA GLY A 14 -10.97 4.03 -10.74
C GLY A 14 -12.26 3.43 -10.27
N LEU A 15 -12.13 2.45 -9.37
CA LEU A 15 -13.23 1.71 -8.82
C LEU A 15 -14.20 2.77 -8.38
N LEU A 16 -15.39 2.73 -9.00
CA LEU A 16 -16.53 3.57 -8.71
C LEU A 16 -16.55 3.90 -7.21
N ALA A 17 -15.98 5.05 -6.81
CA ALA A 17 -16.36 5.68 -5.58
C ALA A 17 -17.72 6.30 -5.85
N ASP A 18 -18.67 5.38 -6.00
CA ASP A 18 -20.05 5.63 -6.29
C ASP A 18 -20.56 6.56 -5.19
N LYS A 19 -21.49 7.45 -5.53
CA LYS A 19 -22.16 8.34 -4.56
C LYS A 19 -22.88 7.56 -3.44
N ARG A 20 -22.88 6.22 -3.51
CA ARG A 20 -23.38 5.24 -2.53
C ARG A 20 -22.36 4.84 -1.46
N MET A 21 -21.06 5.08 -1.64
CA MET A 21 -20.07 4.88 -0.58
C MET A 21 -20.03 6.11 0.33
N GLY A 22 -20.65 6.02 1.51
CA GLY A 22 -20.72 7.13 2.47
C GLY A 22 -19.35 7.57 3.02
N ASN A 23 -18.32 6.73 2.90
CA ASN A 23 -16.93 7.07 3.18
C ASN A 23 -16.00 6.14 2.39
N CYS A 24 -14.78 6.58 2.09
CA CYS A 24 -13.73 5.68 1.61
C CYS A 24 -13.10 4.97 2.81
N GLY A 25 -13.13 3.64 2.82
CA GLY A 25 -12.50 2.86 3.89
C GLY A 25 -10.99 3.13 4.02
N GLY A 26 -10.34 2.57 5.04
CA GLY A 26 -8.93 2.77 5.35
C GLY A 26 -7.93 2.10 4.40
N MET A 27 -8.32 1.74 3.17
CA MET A 27 -7.45 1.03 2.23
C MET A 27 -6.81 2.00 1.23
N VAL A 28 -5.48 2.00 1.19
CA VAL A 28 -4.69 2.80 0.24
C VAL A 28 -3.77 1.87 -0.56
N SER A 29 -3.56 2.16 -1.84
CA SER A 29 -2.57 1.45 -2.65
C SER A 29 -1.81 2.43 -3.52
N PHE A 30 -0.51 2.20 -3.70
CA PHE A 30 0.34 3.06 -4.53
C PHE A 30 1.49 2.28 -5.12
N GLU A 31 2.13 2.88 -6.12
CA GLU A 31 3.23 2.25 -6.83
C GLU A 31 4.55 3.02 -6.63
N LEU A 32 5.59 2.28 -6.25
CA LEU A 32 6.96 2.74 -6.10
C LEU A 32 7.70 2.73 -7.44
N LYS A 33 8.46 3.80 -7.72
CA LYS A 33 9.21 3.93 -8.98
C LYS A 33 10.38 2.93 -9.08
N GLY A 34 10.98 2.54 -7.97
CA GLY A 34 12.09 1.57 -7.93
C GLY A 34 11.66 0.10 -8.04
N GLY A 35 10.36 -0.17 -8.25
CA GLY A 35 9.84 -1.53 -8.44
C GLY A 35 10.07 -2.43 -7.23
N PHE A 36 10.48 -3.67 -7.50
CA PHE A 36 10.58 -4.73 -6.50
C PHE A 36 11.55 -4.42 -5.36
N GLU A 37 12.74 -3.92 -5.68
CA GLU A 37 13.79 -3.64 -4.68
C GLU A 37 13.36 -2.51 -3.76
N ALA A 38 12.79 -1.43 -4.32
CA ALA A 38 12.21 -0.35 -3.53
C ALA A 38 11.07 -0.84 -2.61
N GLY A 39 10.25 -1.76 -3.12
CA GLY A 39 9.21 -2.41 -2.31
C GLY A 39 9.79 -3.18 -1.12
N ARG A 40 10.88 -3.93 -1.34
CA ARG A 40 11.57 -4.66 -0.27
C ARG A 40 12.19 -3.71 0.76
N GLU A 41 12.93 -2.70 0.30
CA GLU A 41 13.56 -1.70 1.17
C GLU A 41 12.53 -0.94 2.01
N LEU A 42 11.37 -0.61 1.44
CA LEU A 42 10.28 0.00 2.21
C LEU A 42 9.77 -0.92 3.32
N MET A 43 9.57 -2.21 3.04
CA MET A 43 9.12 -3.19 4.04
C MET A 43 10.15 -3.34 5.17
N ASP A 44 11.45 -3.25 4.86
CA ASP A 44 12.53 -3.35 5.85
C ASP A 44 12.66 -2.05 6.68
N ALA A 45 12.30 -0.89 6.10
CA ALA A 45 12.46 0.42 6.70
C ALA A 45 11.30 0.85 7.62
N ILE A 46 10.11 0.30 7.43
CA ILE A 46 8.90 0.71 8.15
C ILE A 46 8.68 -0.16 9.40
N HIS A 47 8.59 0.48 10.58
CA HIS A 47 8.50 -0.25 11.86
C HIS A 47 7.19 -0.04 12.61
N ILE A 48 6.47 1.05 12.32
CA ILE A 48 5.16 1.32 12.94
C ILE A 48 4.07 0.46 12.30
N TRP A 49 4.20 0.17 11.00
CA TRP A 49 3.24 -0.62 10.26
C TRP A 49 3.54 -2.11 10.38
N THR A 50 2.53 -2.91 10.68
CA THR A 50 2.71 -4.36 10.76
C THR A 50 2.71 -4.98 9.36
N LEU A 51 3.73 -5.78 9.06
CA LEU A 51 3.84 -6.56 7.83
C LEU A 51 2.84 -7.73 7.88
N ALA A 52 1.67 -7.55 7.28
CA ALA A 52 0.62 -8.56 7.32
C ALA A 52 -0.20 -8.59 6.02
N VAL A 53 -0.67 -9.79 5.70
CA VAL A 53 -1.59 -10.05 4.57
C VAL A 53 -3.07 -9.87 4.94
N SER A 54 -3.35 -9.63 6.23
CA SER A 54 -4.70 -9.36 6.76
C SER A 54 -5.13 -7.92 6.47
N LEU A 55 -6.42 -7.63 6.59
CA LEU A 55 -7.02 -6.32 6.30
C LEU A 55 -8.08 -5.97 7.35
N GLY A 56 -8.18 -4.69 7.73
CA GLY A 56 -9.26 -4.19 8.59
C GLY A 56 -9.11 -4.48 10.10
N SER A 57 -7.87 -4.65 10.58
CA SER A 57 -7.58 -4.60 12.03
C SER A 57 -7.68 -3.16 12.54
N VAL A 58 -7.68 -3.00 13.87
CA VAL A 58 -7.46 -1.71 14.52
C VAL A 58 -6.05 -1.17 14.26
N ASP A 59 -5.12 -2.07 13.95
CA ASP A 59 -3.71 -1.77 13.68
C ASP A 59 -3.47 -1.47 12.19
N SER A 60 -2.50 -0.60 11.94
CA SER A 60 -2.03 -0.26 10.59
C SER A 60 -1.18 -1.38 9.98
N LEU A 61 -1.60 -1.87 8.80
CA LEU A 61 -0.99 -3.02 8.11
C LEU A 61 -0.43 -2.61 6.74
N ILE A 62 0.78 -3.05 6.44
CA ILE A 62 1.43 -2.82 5.14
C ILE A 62 1.81 -4.15 4.49
N GLN A 63 1.70 -4.21 3.17
CA GLN A 63 2.20 -5.34 2.40
C GLN A 63 2.75 -4.91 1.04
N HIS A 64 3.75 -5.64 0.58
CA HIS A 64 4.26 -5.62 -0.77
C HIS A 64 3.94 -6.95 -1.45
N PRO A 65 2.86 -7.03 -2.26
CA PRO A 65 2.40 -8.29 -2.87
C PRO A 65 3.50 -9.04 -3.62
N ALA A 66 4.38 -8.32 -4.31
CA ALA A 66 5.44 -8.91 -5.12
C ALA A 66 6.52 -9.62 -4.29
N SER A 67 6.87 -9.12 -3.09
CA SER A 67 7.88 -9.76 -2.22
C SER A 67 7.30 -10.66 -1.13
N MET A 68 6.01 -10.54 -0.81
CA MET A 68 5.38 -11.28 0.29
C MET A 68 4.35 -12.32 -0.25
N PRO A 69 3.03 -12.06 -0.31
CA PRO A 69 2.05 -13.12 -0.57
C PRO A 69 2.10 -13.71 -1.97
N HIS A 70 2.57 -12.97 -2.97
CA HIS A 70 2.63 -13.43 -4.37
C HIS A 70 4.06 -13.76 -4.82
N ALA A 71 5.02 -13.86 -3.87
CA ALA A 71 6.41 -14.18 -4.18
C ALA A 71 6.55 -15.52 -4.93
N CYS A 72 5.70 -16.51 -4.63
CA CYS A 72 5.70 -17.83 -5.28
C CYS A 72 5.01 -17.85 -6.66
N VAL A 73 4.31 -16.78 -7.05
CA VAL A 73 3.60 -16.71 -8.34
C VAL A 73 4.57 -16.18 -9.41
N PRO A 74 4.65 -16.79 -10.61
CA PRO A 74 5.44 -16.25 -11.71
C PRO A 74 5.02 -14.82 -12.07
N LYS A 75 5.98 -13.97 -12.42
CA LYS A 75 5.76 -12.53 -12.65
C LYS A 75 4.64 -12.26 -13.67
N GLU A 76 4.56 -13.06 -14.74
CA GLU A 76 3.51 -12.89 -15.77
C GLU A 76 2.10 -13.19 -15.26
N LYS A 77 1.96 -13.92 -14.15
CA LYS A 77 0.68 -14.36 -13.57
C LYS A 77 0.28 -13.60 -12.31
N ARG A 78 1.11 -12.68 -11.80
CA ARG A 78 0.85 -11.95 -10.54
C ARG A 78 -0.32 -10.97 -10.63
N GLY A 79 -0.59 -10.42 -11.82
CA GLY A 79 -1.67 -9.44 -12.02
C GLY A 79 -1.49 -8.12 -11.26
N VAL A 80 -0.32 -7.90 -10.66
CA VAL A 80 0.07 -6.69 -9.92
C VAL A 80 1.48 -6.29 -10.34
N THR A 81 1.79 -5.01 -10.24
CA THR A 81 3.13 -4.52 -10.58
C THR A 81 4.13 -4.81 -9.47
N ASP A 82 5.41 -4.89 -9.83
CA ASP A 82 6.49 -5.20 -8.89
C ASP A 82 6.72 -4.11 -7.84
N GLY A 83 6.16 -2.90 -8.01
CA GLY A 83 6.28 -1.81 -7.05
C GLY A 83 4.99 -1.53 -6.28
N LEU A 84 3.98 -2.39 -6.39
CA LEU A 84 2.68 -2.15 -5.75
C LEU A 84 2.79 -2.33 -4.23
N VAL A 85 2.39 -1.32 -3.46
CA VAL A 85 2.28 -1.36 -2.00
C VAL A 85 0.81 -1.17 -1.62
N ARG A 86 0.35 -1.95 -0.64
CA ARG A 86 -1.00 -1.82 -0.07
C ARG A 86 -0.92 -1.52 1.41
N LEU A 87 -1.70 -0.53 1.83
CA LEU A 87 -1.86 -0.09 3.21
C LEU A 87 -3.30 -0.30 3.67
N SER A 88 -3.45 -0.81 4.88
CA SER A 88 -4.67 -0.74 5.69
C SER A 88 -4.39 0.21 6.84
N VAL A 89 -4.92 1.42 6.79
CA VAL A 89 -4.79 2.44 7.83
C VAL A 89 -5.66 2.04 9.02
N GLY A 90 -5.03 1.88 10.18
CA GLY A 90 -5.67 1.60 11.46
C GLY A 90 -6.20 2.86 12.15
N LEU A 91 -6.31 2.79 13.48
CA LEU A 91 -6.83 3.87 14.33
C LEU A 91 -5.74 4.66 15.05
N GLU A 92 -4.47 4.44 14.72
CA GLU A 92 -3.35 5.17 15.30
C GLU A 92 -3.36 6.66 14.89
N ASP A 93 -2.54 7.45 15.59
CA ASP A 93 -2.42 8.88 15.32
C ASP A 93 -1.90 9.15 13.90
N LEU A 94 -2.58 10.06 13.20
CA LEU A 94 -2.30 10.38 11.80
C LEU A 94 -0.88 10.92 11.60
N ASP A 95 -0.38 11.77 12.51
CA ASP A 95 0.95 12.34 12.39
C ASP A 95 2.01 11.25 12.62
N VAL A 96 1.76 10.31 13.54
CA VAL A 96 2.65 9.16 13.74
C VAL A 96 2.73 8.29 12.49
N LEU A 97 1.58 7.93 11.91
CA LEU A 97 1.53 7.10 10.69
C LEU A 97 2.15 7.81 9.48
N ARG A 98 1.89 9.11 9.32
CA ARG A 98 2.44 9.92 8.24
C ARG A 98 3.95 10.03 8.36
N ASN A 99 4.46 10.44 9.52
CA ASN A 99 5.90 10.64 9.73
C ASN A 99 6.66 9.32 9.55
N ALA A 100 6.12 8.20 10.06
CA ALA A 100 6.73 6.88 9.86
C ALA A 100 6.78 6.46 8.37
N LEU A 101 5.74 6.78 7.60
CA LEU A 101 5.72 6.51 6.18
C LEU A 101 6.69 7.43 5.41
N ASP A 102 6.75 8.71 5.75
CA ASP A 102 7.67 9.68 5.16
C ASP A 102 9.14 9.28 5.42
N ASP A 103 9.47 8.92 6.66
CA ASP A 103 10.80 8.46 7.06
C ASP A 103 11.21 7.17 6.35
N ALA A 104 10.27 6.24 6.16
CA ALA A 104 10.53 4.99 5.45
C ALA A 104 10.69 5.23 3.93
N LEU A 105 9.85 6.09 3.34
CA LEU A 105 9.94 6.44 1.92
C LEU A 105 11.20 7.25 1.58
N ALA A 106 11.76 8.01 2.52
CA ALA A 106 13.01 8.74 2.31
C ALA A 106 14.24 7.83 2.17
N LYS A 107 14.14 6.55 2.55
CA LYS A 107 15.21 5.55 2.49
C LYS A 107 15.17 4.69 1.20
N VAL A 108 14.19 4.94 0.32
CA VAL A 108 13.82 4.14 -0.85
C VAL A 108 13.86 5.00 -2.11
#